data_AF-A0AA97MF99-F1
#
_entry.id   AF-A0AA97MF99-F1
#
_cell.length_a   1.000
_cell.length_b   1.000
_cell.length_c   1.000
_cell.angle_alpha   90.00
_cell.angle_beta   90.00
_cell.angle_gamma   90.00
#
_symmetry.space_group_name_H-M   'P 1'
#
loop_
_entity.id
_entity.type
_entity.pdbx_description
1 polymer ?
#
loop_
_entity_poly.entity_id
_entity_poly.type
_entity_poly.pdbx_seq_one_letter_code
_entity_poly.pdbx_strand_id
1 'polypeptide(L)'
;MLLFALGFLLVLLQPSTGQFPRVCANTQSLLSKECCPPWDGDGSPCGELSSRGSCQNILLSQAPLGPQFPFSGVDDREDWPSVFYNRTCRCEGNFMGFNCGECKFGFSGLNCTERQVKTRRNIFQLTTSEKNKFLAYLNLAKNVPSQDYVIATGTYTQMNNGSNPMFRDINVYDLFVWMHYYASRDTLLGGSSVWRDVDFAHEAPGFLPWHRAFLLLWERQIQKITGDENFTIPYWDWRDAEDCGVCNDEYMGGRHPTNPNLLSPASIFSSWQVICTRSEEYNSRQALCSATNEGPIRRNPGNNDKSRTPRLPSSADVEFCLALTQYESGSMDKTANYSFRNTLEGFANPQTAIANPSQSTLHNALHIYMNGSMSQVQGSANDPIFVIHHAFVDSIFERWLRRHRPMLEVYPAANAPIGHNRENYMVPFIPLYRNGEFFKPSRELGYDYEYLQEPALESFQDILTSYLQQARQIWAWLVGAAVFGGIVTAALTGLTKACRKKKGGTSSEIQPLLIESEDYNNMTYQSNF
;
A
#
# COMPACT_ATOMS: atom_id res chain seq x y z
N MET A 1 67.32 14.70 27.04
CA MET A 1 66.03 14.20 27.56
C MET A 1 64.96 15.00 26.83
N LEU A 2 64.17 14.43 25.93
CA LEU A 2 63.10 13.43 26.15
C LEU A 2 62.06 13.94 27.17
N LEU A 3 60.73 13.89 26.94
CA LEU A 3 59.89 13.59 25.77
C LEU A 3 58.49 14.18 26.06
N PHE A 4 57.70 14.45 25.01
CA PHE A 4 56.22 14.33 24.93
C PHE A 4 55.31 15.01 25.97
N ALA A 5 54.48 15.93 25.47
CA ALA A 5 53.05 16.00 25.80
C ALA A 5 52.23 16.65 24.65
N LEU A 6 52.23 16.01 23.47
CA LEU A 6 51.21 16.26 22.45
C LEU A 6 50.00 15.36 22.77
N GLY A 7 48.81 15.94 22.92
CA GLY A 7 47.64 15.24 23.47
C GLY A 7 46.31 15.76 22.95
N PHE A 8 46.04 15.50 21.66
CA PHE A 8 44.71 15.44 21.03
C PHE A 8 43.71 16.57 21.32
N LEU A 9 43.66 17.56 20.43
CA LEU A 9 42.37 18.09 19.99
C LEU A 9 41.65 16.98 19.22
N LEU A 10 40.73 16.26 19.88
CA LEU A 10 39.73 15.44 19.19
C LEU A 10 38.73 16.37 18.52
N VAL A 11 39.07 16.83 17.32
CA VAL A 11 38.08 17.37 16.38
C VAL A 11 37.12 16.24 16.07
N LEU A 12 35.93 16.30 16.68
CA LEU A 12 34.79 15.46 16.31
C LEU A 12 34.38 15.83 14.88
N LEU A 13 35.01 15.19 13.91
CA LEU A 13 34.52 15.14 12.53
C LEU A 13 33.16 14.45 12.56
N GLN A 14 32.08 15.24 12.62
CA GLN A 14 30.74 14.72 12.48
C GLN A 14 30.57 14.22 11.03
N PRO A 15 30.33 12.92 10.78
CA PRO A 15 29.98 12.48 9.46
C PRO A 15 28.58 13.00 9.14
N SER A 16 28.50 13.98 8.25
CA SER A 16 27.27 14.44 7.64
C SER A 16 26.80 13.42 6.62
N THR A 17 25.59 12.90 6.78
CA THR A 17 25.17 11.61 6.21
C THR A 17 23.79 11.74 5.55
N GLY A 18 23.49 11.05 4.42
CA GLY A 18 22.30 11.37 3.60
C GLY A 18 21.66 10.27 2.72
N GLN A 19 20.30 10.22 2.64
CA GLN A 19 19.29 9.33 1.96
C GLN A 19 19.71 7.93 1.56
N PHE A 20 20.78 7.89 0.82
CA PHE A 20 21.64 6.75 0.66
C PHE A 20 21.97 6.15 2.04
N PRO A 21 22.33 4.86 2.12
CA PRO A 21 22.80 4.27 3.36
C PRO A 21 23.93 5.12 3.94
N ARG A 22 23.89 5.41 5.24
CA ARG A 22 24.83 6.25 5.99
C ARG A 22 26.29 5.93 5.65
N VAL A 23 26.57 4.63 5.57
CA VAL A 23 27.85 4.00 5.21
C VAL A 23 28.31 4.28 3.76
N CYS A 24 27.41 4.59 2.84
CA CYS A 24 27.69 4.96 1.44
C CYS A 24 27.68 6.48 1.19
N ALA A 25 27.22 7.29 2.14
CA ALA A 25 27.05 8.74 2.01
C ALA A 25 28.39 9.50 2.18
N ASN A 26 29.42 9.08 1.44
CA ASN A 26 30.80 9.55 1.59
C ASN A 26 31.53 9.67 0.23
N THR A 27 32.64 10.41 0.21
CA THR A 27 33.43 10.69 -1.01
C THR A 27 33.93 9.42 -1.71
N GLN A 28 34.38 8.40 -0.96
CA GLN A 28 34.91 7.17 -1.54
C GLN A 28 33.83 6.40 -2.30
N SER A 29 32.66 6.19 -1.70
CA SER A 29 31.52 5.49 -2.31
C SER A 29 30.92 6.25 -3.50
N LEU A 30 30.84 7.58 -3.44
CA LEU A 30 30.34 8.38 -4.57
C LEU A 30 31.34 8.39 -5.75
N LEU A 31 32.64 8.59 -5.49
CA LEU A 31 33.66 8.59 -6.56
C LEU A 31 33.87 7.20 -7.19
N SER A 32 33.74 6.12 -6.42
CA SER A 32 33.75 4.75 -6.97
C SER A 32 32.43 4.35 -7.63
N LYS A 33 31.35 5.12 -7.42
CA LYS A 33 29.96 4.76 -7.74
C LYS A 33 29.56 3.38 -7.21
N GLU A 34 30.00 3.04 -5.99
CA GLU A 34 29.68 1.76 -5.34
C GLU A 34 29.12 1.95 -3.93
N CYS A 35 27.93 1.39 -3.69
CA CYS A 35 27.30 1.28 -2.39
C CYS A 35 27.05 -0.20 -2.05
N CYS A 36 28.12 -0.88 -1.65
CA CYS A 36 28.12 -2.27 -1.22
C CYS A 36 28.69 -2.43 0.21
N PRO A 37 27.99 -1.90 1.22
CA PRO A 37 28.51 -1.89 2.58
C PRO A 37 28.56 -3.29 3.19
N PRO A 38 29.42 -3.51 4.21
CA PRO A 38 29.48 -4.76 4.92
C PRO A 38 28.19 -5.07 5.68
N TRP A 39 27.90 -6.36 5.85
CA TRP A 39 26.89 -6.83 6.80
C TRP A 39 27.53 -7.12 8.15
N ASP A 40 26.94 -6.61 9.24
CA ASP A 40 27.51 -6.73 10.59
C ASP A 40 27.69 -8.17 11.09
N GLY A 41 26.97 -9.14 10.50
CA GLY A 41 27.02 -10.54 10.92
C GLY A 41 28.27 -11.31 10.46
N ASP A 42 28.88 -10.93 9.34
CA ASP A 42 30.11 -11.57 8.82
C ASP A 42 31.20 -10.59 8.35
N GLY A 43 30.94 -9.29 8.39
CA GLY A 43 31.86 -8.23 7.97
C GLY A 43 32.09 -8.13 6.46
N SER A 44 31.47 -8.98 5.64
CA SER A 44 31.66 -8.99 4.19
C SER A 44 30.68 -8.07 3.46
N PRO A 45 31.09 -7.46 2.33
CA PRO A 45 30.19 -6.67 1.48
C PRO A 45 28.93 -7.46 1.15
N CYS A 46 27.76 -6.88 1.44
CA CYS A 46 26.46 -7.51 1.14
C CYS A 46 26.21 -8.89 1.77
N GLY A 47 26.97 -9.28 2.81
CA GLY A 47 26.86 -10.60 3.44
C GLY A 47 27.23 -11.77 2.52
N GLU A 48 28.20 -11.56 1.63
CA GLU A 48 28.70 -12.53 0.66
C GLU A 48 29.24 -13.82 1.31
N LEU A 49 29.98 -13.72 2.41
CA LEU A 49 30.51 -14.89 3.12
C LEU A 49 29.40 -15.79 3.69
N SER A 50 28.25 -15.20 4.04
CA SER A 50 27.05 -15.91 4.51
C SER A 50 26.04 -16.19 3.39
N SER A 51 26.40 -15.98 2.12
CA SER A 51 25.53 -16.17 0.95
C SER A 51 24.21 -15.37 1.01
N ARG A 52 24.21 -14.21 1.70
CA ARG A 52 23.03 -13.32 1.79
C ARG A 52 22.86 -12.43 0.56
N GLY A 53 23.94 -12.15 -0.14
CA GLY A 53 23.96 -11.31 -1.34
C GLY A 53 25.36 -11.13 -1.88
N SER A 54 25.51 -10.28 -2.89
CA SER A 54 26.81 -9.88 -3.43
C SER A 54 26.75 -8.49 -4.06
N CYS A 55 27.91 -7.85 -4.21
CA CYS A 55 28.02 -6.54 -4.83
C CYS A 55 27.96 -6.64 -6.37
N GLN A 56 26.88 -6.17 -6.99
CA GLN A 56 26.64 -6.34 -8.43
C GLN A 56 26.40 -5.00 -9.14
N ASN A 57 26.63 -5.00 -10.46
CA ASN A 57 26.26 -3.88 -11.32
C ASN A 57 24.74 -3.75 -11.38
N ILE A 58 24.25 -2.51 -11.33
CA ILE A 58 22.83 -2.20 -11.41
C ILE A 58 22.35 -2.41 -12.84
N LEU A 59 21.33 -3.27 -13.01
CA LEU A 59 20.70 -3.50 -14.30
C LEU A 59 19.54 -2.51 -14.50
N LEU A 60 19.80 -1.46 -15.26
CA LEU A 60 18.83 -0.41 -15.63
C LEU A 60 17.92 -0.90 -16.77
N SER A 61 16.67 -0.44 -16.79
CA SER A 61 15.77 -0.70 -17.92
C SER A 61 16.30 0.00 -19.18
N GLN A 62 16.13 -0.62 -20.34
CA GLN A 62 16.39 -0.01 -21.65
C GLN A 62 15.09 0.22 -22.44
N ALA A 63 13.94 0.08 -21.76
CA ALA A 63 12.63 0.34 -22.35
C ALA A 63 12.45 1.85 -22.61
N PRO A 64 11.86 2.25 -23.75
CA PRO A 64 11.62 3.67 -24.03
C PRO A 64 10.70 4.31 -22.98
N LEU A 65 10.88 5.61 -22.79
CA LEU A 65 10.08 6.45 -21.88
C LEU A 65 8.98 7.18 -22.67
N GLY A 66 7.94 7.62 -21.96
CA GLY A 66 6.91 8.50 -22.50
C GLY A 66 7.46 9.89 -22.88
N PRO A 67 6.76 10.63 -23.77
CA PRO A 67 7.24 11.91 -24.30
C PRO A 67 7.19 13.09 -23.31
N GLN A 68 6.66 12.89 -22.10
CA GLN A 68 6.43 13.96 -21.10
C GLN A 68 7.72 14.60 -20.59
N PHE A 69 8.85 13.88 -20.61
CA PHE A 69 10.15 14.40 -20.16
C PHE A 69 11.14 14.50 -21.35
N PRO A 70 11.31 15.69 -21.96
CA PRO A 70 12.07 15.85 -23.20
C PRO A 70 13.58 16.06 -22.99
N PHE A 71 14.10 15.83 -21.79
CA PHE A 71 15.50 16.09 -21.43
C PHE A 71 16.27 14.79 -21.15
N SER A 72 17.60 14.90 -21.11
CA SER A 72 18.47 13.83 -20.64
C SER A 72 19.72 14.41 -19.99
N GLY A 73 20.18 13.81 -18.88
CA GLY A 73 21.35 14.22 -18.12
C GLY A 73 21.16 15.53 -17.34
N VAL A 74 19.91 15.88 -16.99
CA VAL A 74 19.58 17.13 -16.27
C VAL A 74 19.00 16.89 -14.87
N ASP A 75 18.52 15.69 -14.57
CA ASP A 75 17.99 15.35 -13.24
C ASP A 75 18.68 14.13 -12.63
N ASP A 76 19.13 14.25 -11.38
CA ASP A 76 19.77 13.18 -10.59
C ASP A 76 18.89 11.92 -10.41
N ARG A 77 17.61 11.99 -10.76
CA ARG A 77 16.61 10.92 -10.68
C ARG A 77 16.48 10.09 -11.96
N GLU A 78 17.05 10.56 -13.07
CA GLU A 78 17.15 9.80 -14.31
C GLU A 78 17.90 8.47 -14.07
N ASP A 79 17.36 7.36 -14.59
CA ASP A 79 17.93 6.02 -14.45
C ASP A 79 18.42 5.69 -13.02
N TRP A 80 17.58 5.97 -12.03
CA TRP A 80 17.92 5.85 -10.61
C TRP A 80 18.52 4.48 -10.24
N PRO A 81 19.61 4.43 -9.46
CA PRO A 81 20.37 5.53 -8.85
C PRO A 81 21.67 5.89 -9.62
N SER A 82 21.73 5.64 -10.93
CA SER A 82 22.98 5.62 -11.73
C SER A 82 23.86 6.88 -11.64
N VAL A 83 23.25 8.03 -11.38
CA VAL A 83 23.96 9.29 -11.13
C VAL A 83 24.86 9.19 -9.90
N PHE A 84 24.44 8.49 -8.84
CA PHE A 84 25.21 8.28 -7.60
C PHE A 84 26.00 6.98 -7.58
N TYR A 85 25.36 5.85 -7.95
CA TYR A 85 25.99 4.52 -7.87
C TYR A 85 25.67 3.68 -9.12
N ASN A 86 26.67 2.95 -9.60
CA ASN A 86 26.57 1.94 -10.66
C ASN A 86 26.53 0.52 -10.07
N ARG A 87 26.92 0.36 -8.79
CA ARG A 87 27.04 -0.93 -8.09
C ARG A 87 26.39 -0.85 -6.71
N THR A 88 25.55 -1.84 -6.41
CA THR A 88 24.85 -1.98 -5.11
C THR A 88 24.77 -3.45 -4.71
N CYS A 89 24.45 -3.71 -3.45
CA CYS A 89 24.11 -5.05 -3.00
C CYS A 89 22.88 -5.60 -3.72
N ARG A 90 23.01 -6.82 -4.26
CA ARG A 90 21.91 -7.65 -4.71
C ARG A 90 21.78 -8.83 -3.75
N CYS A 91 20.60 -8.97 -3.13
CA CYS A 91 20.37 -9.97 -2.09
C CYS A 91 19.74 -11.24 -2.67
N GLU A 92 20.16 -12.38 -2.15
CA GLU A 92 19.73 -13.70 -2.60
C GLU A 92 18.53 -14.20 -1.79
N GLY A 93 17.76 -15.13 -2.38
CA GLY A 93 16.62 -15.78 -1.71
C GLY A 93 15.62 -14.79 -1.10
N ASN A 94 15.47 -14.84 0.22
CA ASN A 94 14.56 -13.98 1.01
C ASN A 94 15.28 -12.85 1.76
N PHE A 95 16.57 -12.60 1.52
CA PHE A 95 17.29 -11.48 2.12
C PHE A 95 17.00 -10.17 1.40
N MET A 96 17.12 -9.04 2.10
CA MET A 96 16.99 -7.68 1.58
C MET A 96 17.72 -6.67 2.48
N GLY A 97 17.51 -5.38 2.24
CA GLY A 97 18.19 -4.29 2.94
C GLY A 97 19.45 -3.87 2.18
N PHE A 98 19.97 -2.69 2.51
CA PHE A 98 21.07 -2.08 1.75
C PHE A 98 22.41 -2.85 1.83
N ASN A 99 22.57 -3.73 2.83
CA ASN A 99 23.69 -4.64 3.02
C ASN A 99 23.26 -6.13 3.01
N CYS A 100 22.04 -6.45 2.56
CA CYS A 100 21.43 -7.78 2.64
C CYS A 100 21.27 -8.34 4.07
N GLY A 101 21.28 -7.48 5.10
CA GLY A 101 21.09 -7.85 6.50
C GLY A 101 19.65 -8.14 6.94
N GLU A 102 18.65 -7.68 6.19
CA GLU A 102 17.22 -7.77 6.54
C GLU A 102 16.49 -8.90 5.79
N CYS A 103 15.23 -9.16 6.16
CA CYS A 103 14.35 -10.13 5.48
C CYS A 103 13.30 -9.45 4.60
N LYS A 104 13.05 -10.04 3.42
CA LYS A 104 12.01 -9.60 2.47
C LYS A 104 10.68 -9.40 3.18
N PHE A 105 9.88 -8.44 2.71
CA PHE A 105 8.54 -8.19 3.26
C PHE A 105 7.74 -9.51 3.31
N GLY A 106 7.20 -9.85 4.49
CA GLY A 106 6.56 -11.14 4.76
C GLY A 106 7.46 -12.28 5.23
N PHE A 107 8.75 -12.04 5.47
CA PHE A 107 9.68 -13.01 6.05
C PHE A 107 10.32 -12.52 7.35
N SER A 108 10.69 -13.45 8.23
CA SER A 108 11.35 -13.22 9.53
C SER A 108 12.37 -14.32 9.86
N GLY A 109 13.01 -14.20 11.02
CA GLY A 109 14.03 -15.12 11.51
C GLY A 109 15.42 -14.88 10.90
N LEU A 110 16.46 -15.43 11.53
CA LEU A 110 17.87 -15.18 11.18
C LEU A 110 18.22 -15.53 9.72
N ASN A 111 17.48 -16.45 9.10
CA ASN A 111 17.68 -16.93 7.73
C ASN A 111 16.53 -16.53 6.77
N CYS A 112 15.60 -15.68 7.20
CA CYS A 112 14.47 -15.22 6.39
C CYS A 112 13.59 -16.35 5.81
N THR A 113 13.43 -17.43 6.59
CA THR A 113 12.67 -18.63 6.21
C THR A 113 11.27 -18.67 6.80
N GLU A 114 11.04 -17.98 7.91
CA GLU A 114 9.73 -17.90 8.56
C GLU A 114 8.84 -16.94 7.79
N ARG A 115 7.58 -17.30 7.51
CA ARG A 115 6.60 -16.39 6.91
C ARG A 115 5.79 -15.69 7.98
N GLN A 116 5.60 -14.38 7.80
CA GLN A 116 4.74 -13.55 8.63
C GLN A 116 3.73 -12.79 7.75
N VAL A 117 2.48 -12.69 8.20
CA VAL A 117 1.44 -11.84 7.58
C VAL A 117 0.81 -10.99 8.68
N LYS A 118 1.00 -9.67 8.59
CA LYS A 118 0.48 -8.70 9.56
C LYS A 118 -0.85 -8.13 9.08
N THR A 119 -1.70 -7.67 9.99
CA THR A 119 -3.02 -7.11 9.63
C THR A 119 -3.05 -5.61 9.87
N ARG A 120 -3.34 -4.84 8.81
CA ARG A 120 -3.72 -3.43 8.89
C ARG A 120 -5.21 -3.34 9.20
N ARG A 121 -5.56 -2.49 10.16
CA ARG A 121 -6.91 -2.36 10.74
C ARG A 121 -7.44 -0.94 10.55
N ASN A 122 -8.75 -0.75 10.58
CA ASN A 122 -9.32 0.59 10.55
C ASN A 122 -8.94 1.32 11.84
N ILE A 123 -8.47 2.56 11.76
CA ILE A 123 -8.07 3.35 12.93
C ILE A 123 -9.20 3.49 13.97
N PHE A 124 -10.47 3.51 13.53
CA PHE A 124 -11.64 3.55 14.41
C PHE A 124 -11.98 2.20 15.09
N GLN A 125 -11.37 1.10 14.66
CA GLN A 125 -11.55 -0.25 15.22
C GLN A 125 -10.40 -0.68 16.15
N LEU A 126 -9.38 0.18 16.31
CA LEU A 126 -8.30 -0.02 17.26
C LEU A 126 -8.79 0.18 18.70
N THR A 127 -8.29 -0.64 19.62
CA THR A 127 -8.40 -0.38 21.05
C THR A 127 -7.63 0.91 21.42
N THR A 128 -7.98 1.52 22.55
CA THR A 128 -7.26 2.68 23.09
C THR A 128 -5.75 2.43 23.22
N SER A 129 -5.34 1.20 23.57
CA SER A 129 -3.92 0.85 23.67
C SER A 129 -3.23 0.78 22.31
N GLU A 130 -3.87 0.16 21.30
CA GLU A 130 -3.32 0.10 19.93
C GLU A 130 -3.22 1.51 19.31
N LYS A 131 -4.26 2.33 19.46
CA LYS A 131 -4.28 3.72 19.00
C LYS A 131 -3.17 4.55 19.68
N ASN A 132 -3.08 4.51 21.00
CA ASN A 132 -2.06 5.26 21.74
C ASN A 132 -0.64 4.79 21.38
N LYS A 133 -0.43 3.49 21.16
CA LYS A 133 0.84 2.93 20.66
C LYS A 133 1.20 3.51 19.30
N PHE A 134 0.26 3.51 18.34
CA PHE A 134 0.47 4.06 17.00
C PHE A 134 0.83 5.56 17.04
N LEU A 135 0.08 6.37 17.78
CA LEU A 135 0.36 7.81 17.93
C LEU A 135 1.72 8.07 18.59
N ALA A 136 2.06 7.31 19.64
CA ALA A 136 3.37 7.39 20.30
C ALA A 136 4.52 6.99 19.37
N TYR A 137 4.33 5.98 18.52
CA TYR A 137 5.36 5.51 17.58
C TYR A 137 5.59 6.50 16.44
N LEU A 138 4.55 7.15 15.91
CA LEU A 138 4.72 8.27 14.97
C LEU A 138 5.51 9.41 15.61
N ASN A 139 5.20 9.77 16.88
CA ASN A 139 5.94 10.79 17.60
C ASN A 139 7.39 10.40 17.89
N LEU A 140 7.65 9.13 18.22
CA LEU A 140 9.01 8.60 18.37
C LEU A 140 9.78 8.72 17.05
N ALA A 141 9.18 8.30 15.92
CA ALA A 141 9.78 8.41 14.60
C ALA A 141 10.12 9.86 14.21
N LYS A 142 9.30 10.83 14.60
CA LYS A 142 9.55 12.26 14.38
C LYS A 142 10.69 12.84 15.22
N ASN A 143 11.09 12.18 16.30
CA ASN A 143 12.11 12.67 17.25
C ASN A 143 13.39 11.81 17.28
N VAL A 144 13.39 10.60 16.72
CA VAL A 144 14.55 9.71 16.67
C VAL A 144 15.29 9.83 15.33
N PRO A 145 16.61 10.17 15.33
CA PRO A 145 17.45 10.14 14.13
C PRO A 145 17.44 8.76 13.47
N SER A 146 17.28 8.74 12.16
CA SER A 146 17.38 7.50 11.37
C SER A 146 18.82 6.98 11.39
N GLN A 147 18.99 5.72 11.76
CA GLN A 147 20.31 5.10 11.93
C GLN A 147 20.92 4.72 10.57
N ASP A 148 20.13 4.11 9.70
CA ASP A 148 20.58 3.59 8.40
C ASP A 148 20.61 4.67 7.31
N TYR A 149 19.60 5.53 7.28
CA TYR A 149 19.28 6.49 6.20
C TYR A 149 19.08 7.88 6.74
N VAL A 150 19.00 8.88 5.86
CA VAL A 150 19.29 10.27 6.19
C VAL A 150 18.81 11.19 5.03
N ILE A 151 19.32 12.40 4.71
CA ILE A 151 18.99 13.11 3.43
C ILE A 151 20.15 13.73 2.62
N ALA A 152 19.95 13.89 1.29
CA ALA A 152 20.77 14.74 0.42
C ALA A 152 20.34 16.20 0.47
N THR A 153 21.29 17.14 0.45
CA THR A 153 21.02 18.58 0.55
C THR A 153 21.52 19.39 -0.65
N GLY A 154 22.04 18.73 -1.68
CA GLY A 154 22.43 19.33 -2.96
C GLY A 154 22.38 18.28 -4.07
N THR A 155 22.34 18.73 -5.33
CA THR A 155 22.40 17.85 -6.50
C THR A 155 23.77 17.21 -6.67
N TYR A 156 23.90 16.14 -7.46
CA TYR A 156 25.19 15.48 -7.69
C TYR A 156 26.23 16.43 -8.29
N THR A 157 25.80 17.33 -9.17
CA THR A 157 26.61 18.44 -9.71
C THR A 157 27.08 19.40 -8.61
N GLN A 158 26.21 19.76 -7.65
CA GLN A 158 26.59 20.58 -6.49
C GLN A 158 27.56 19.86 -5.55
N MET A 159 27.50 18.53 -5.47
CA MET A 159 28.49 17.70 -4.78
C MET A 159 29.85 17.62 -5.52
N ASN A 160 30.07 18.43 -6.55
CA ASN A 160 31.24 18.39 -7.44
C ASN A 160 31.50 16.95 -7.92
N ASN A 161 30.46 16.33 -8.49
CA ASN A 161 30.44 14.96 -8.98
C ASN A 161 30.88 13.92 -7.93
N GLY A 162 30.42 14.08 -6.70
CA GLY A 162 30.67 13.16 -5.58
C GLY A 162 31.95 13.43 -4.78
N SER A 163 32.81 14.35 -5.21
CA SER A 163 34.03 14.70 -4.48
C SER A 163 33.77 15.49 -3.19
N ASN A 164 32.66 16.24 -3.14
CA ASN A 164 32.21 17.03 -1.98
C ASN A 164 30.78 16.61 -1.57
N PRO A 165 30.61 15.51 -0.81
CA PRO A 165 29.28 15.00 -0.44
C PRO A 165 28.42 16.03 0.31
N MET A 166 27.17 16.24 -0.12
CA MET A 166 26.24 17.19 0.50
C MET A 166 25.06 16.47 1.13
N PHE A 167 25.20 16.18 2.42
CA PHE A 167 24.37 15.25 3.16
C PHE A 167 24.03 15.77 4.56
N ARG A 168 22.91 15.34 5.14
CA ARG A 168 22.49 15.77 6.49
C ARG A 168 21.60 14.75 7.21
N ASP A 169 21.80 14.62 8.51
CA ASP A 169 20.94 13.82 9.37
C ASP A 169 19.46 14.25 9.34
N ILE A 170 18.60 13.25 9.58
CA ILE A 170 17.14 13.40 9.63
C ILE A 170 16.54 12.40 10.63
N ASN A 171 15.35 12.70 11.16
CA ASN A 171 14.58 11.74 11.95
C ASN A 171 13.82 10.75 11.04
N VAL A 172 13.41 9.62 11.61
CA VAL A 172 12.77 8.52 10.86
C VAL A 172 11.48 8.96 10.15
N TYR A 173 10.67 9.85 10.74
CA TYR A 173 9.45 10.33 10.08
C TYR A 173 9.79 11.22 8.88
N ASP A 174 10.68 12.20 9.09
CA ASP A 174 11.05 13.19 8.08
C ASP A 174 11.90 12.63 6.94
N LEU A 175 12.55 11.48 7.16
CA LEU A 175 13.14 10.68 6.08
C LEU A 175 12.12 10.42 4.97
N PHE A 176 10.93 9.92 5.34
CA PHE A 176 9.87 9.59 4.37
C PHE A 176 9.23 10.84 3.78
N VAL A 177 9.08 11.91 4.57
CA VAL A 177 8.66 13.22 4.03
C VAL A 177 9.62 13.72 2.96
N TRP A 178 10.93 13.63 3.19
CA TRP A 178 11.94 14.05 2.22
C TRP A 178 11.98 13.12 0.99
N MET A 179 11.83 11.80 1.17
CA MET A 179 11.73 10.85 0.04
C MET A 179 10.55 11.21 -0.88
N HIS A 180 9.39 11.54 -0.31
CA HIS A 180 8.21 11.97 -1.04
C HIS A 180 8.43 13.30 -1.78
N TYR A 181 8.99 14.32 -1.10
CA TYR A 181 9.43 15.57 -1.72
C TYR A 181 10.38 15.32 -2.90
N TYR A 182 11.36 14.43 -2.74
CA TYR A 182 12.39 14.22 -3.74
C TYR A 182 11.85 13.48 -4.98
N ALA A 183 10.89 12.56 -4.81
CA ALA A 183 10.18 11.95 -5.93
C ALA A 183 9.32 12.97 -6.71
N SER A 184 8.73 13.95 -6.03
CA SER A 184 7.72 14.90 -6.56
C SER A 184 8.20 16.33 -6.84
N ARG A 185 9.50 16.62 -6.75
CA ARG A 185 10.06 17.96 -7.03
C ARG A 185 10.25 18.23 -8.53
N ASP A 186 10.10 19.50 -8.92
CA ASP A 186 10.35 20.00 -10.27
C ASP A 186 11.83 19.82 -10.67
N THR A 187 12.12 19.38 -11.90
CA THR A 187 13.50 19.26 -12.41
C THR A 187 14.20 20.61 -12.52
N LEU A 188 15.43 20.68 -12.01
CA LEU A 188 16.25 21.89 -11.93
C LEU A 188 17.10 22.02 -13.21
N LEU A 189 16.72 22.91 -14.12
CA LEU A 189 17.36 23.05 -15.44
C LEU A 189 18.54 24.03 -15.48
N GLY A 190 18.91 24.62 -14.33
CA GLY A 190 19.89 25.69 -14.22
C GLY A 190 19.27 27.09 -14.40
N GLY A 191 19.99 28.11 -13.90
CA GLY A 191 19.48 29.48 -13.87
C GLY A 191 18.25 29.61 -12.96
N SER A 192 17.20 30.27 -13.45
CA SER A 192 15.89 30.34 -12.78
C SER A 192 14.85 29.42 -13.42
N SER A 193 15.28 28.45 -14.23
CA SER A 193 14.40 27.57 -15.02
C SER A 193 14.18 26.23 -14.30
N VAL A 194 12.95 25.73 -14.37
CA VAL A 194 12.57 24.40 -13.89
C VAL A 194 11.57 23.74 -14.83
N TRP A 195 11.55 22.41 -14.86
CA TRP A 195 10.51 21.63 -15.53
C TRP A 195 9.56 21.01 -14.49
N ARG A 196 8.27 21.30 -14.61
CA ARG A 196 7.24 20.92 -13.63
C ARG A 196 6.39 19.69 -14.03
N ASP A 197 6.44 19.27 -15.29
CA ASP A 197 5.67 18.12 -15.77
C ASP A 197 6.51 16.84 -15.58
N VAL A 198 6.85 16.57 -14.32
CA VAL A 198 7.67 15.43 -13.88
C VAL A 198 7.39 15.11 -12.41
N ASP A 199 6.98 13.87 -12.16
CA ASP A 199 6.87 13.26 -10.85
C ASP A 199 7.29 11.79 -11.01
N PHE A 200 7.90 11.19 -9.98
CA PHE A 200 8.34 9.78 -9.98
C PHE A 200 7.48 8.88 -9.07
N ALA A 201 6.49 9.46 -8.38
CA ALA A 201 5.60 8.83 -7.42
C ALA A 201 4.10 9.08 -7.69
N HIS A 202 3.76 10.02 -8.58
CA HIS A 202 2.39 10.42 -8.89
C HIS A 202 2.12 10.50 -10.40
N GLU A 203 0.87 10.81 -10.75
CA GLU A 203 0.31 11.14 -12.05
C GLU A 203 0.42 10.05 -13.12
N ALA A 204 1.04 8.90 -12.81
CA ALA A 204 1.48 7.89 -13.76
C ALA A 204 1.49 6.47 -13.12
N PRO A 205 1.76 5.39 -13.87
CA PRO A 205 1.46 4.00 -13.46
C PRO A 205 2.09 3.56 -12.14
N GLY A 206 3.23 4.16 -11.78
CA GLY A 206 3.95 3.85 -10.54
C GLY A 206 3.24 4.32 -9.27
N PHE A 207 2.21 5.17 -9.35
CA PHE A 207 1.55 5.75 -8.18
C PHE A 207 1.21 4.74 -7.07
N LEU A 208 0.53 3.65 -7.42
CA LEU A 208 0.08 2.65 -6.45
C LEU A 208 1.23 1.73 -5.95
N PRO A 209 2.09 1.14 -6.81
CA PRO A 209 3.27 0.40 -6.36
C PRO A 209 4.25 1.23 -5.52
N TRP A 210 4.47 2.49 -5.88
CA TRP A 210 5.38 3.40 -5.17
C TRP A 210 4.88 3.67 -3.77
N HIS A 211 3.61 4.07 -3.61
CA HIS A 211 3.03 4.33 -2.29
C HIS A 211 2.89 3.05 -1.44
N ARG A 212 2.68 1.89 -2.07
CA ARG A 212 2.73 0.57 -1.41
C ARG A 212 4.12 0.29 -0.83
N ALA A 213 5.18 0.45 -1.63
CA ALA A 213 6.56 0.28 -1.18
C ALA A 213 6.96 1.30 -0.11
N PHE A 214 6.56 2.56 -0.29
CA PHE A 214 6.77 3.66 0.64
C PHE A 214 6.22 3.37 2.04
N LEU A 215 4.94 2.96 2.13
CA LEU A 215 4.31 2.59 3.40
C LEU A 215 4.99 1.40 4.07
N LEU A 216 5.40 0.40 3.28
CA LEU A 216 6.10 -0.79 3.78
C LEU A 216 7.49 -0.45 4.35
N LEU A 217 8.23 0.45 3.69
CA LEU A 217 9.51 0.96 4.18
C LEU A 217 9.34 1.81 5.45
N TRP A 218 8.32 2.67 5.48
CA TRP A 218 7.99 3.50 6.64
C TRP A 218 7.63 2.66 7.86
N GLU A 219 6.74 1.68 7.67
CA GLU A 219 6.33 0.73 8.69
C GLU A 219 7.53 -0.06 9.24
N ARG A 220 8.45 -0.52 8.37
CA ARG A 220 9.69 -1.20 8.82
C ARG A 220 10.59 -0.28 9.64
N GLN A 221 10.83 0.96 9.23
CA GLN A 221 11.70 1.85 10.00
C GLN A 221 11.13 2.16 11.39
N ILE A 222 9.80 2.23 11.52
CA ILE A 222 9.13 2.32 12.83
C ILE A 222 9.30 1.01 13.63
N GLN A 223 9.12 -0.16 13.01
CA GLN A 223 9.40 -1.47 13.65
C GLN A 223 10.84 -1.52 14.19
N LYS A 224 11.84 -1.06 13.43
CA LYS A 224 13.26 -1.05 13.83
C LYS A 224 13.55 -0.17 15.05
N ILE A 225 13.04 1.07 15.10
CA ILE A 225 13.31 1.97 16.24
C ILE A 225 12.49 1.67 17.50
N THR A 226 11.42 0.88 17.38
CA THR A 226 10.55 0.50 18.50
C THR A 226 10.85 -0.90 19.05
N GLY A 227 11.44 -1.78 18.23
CA GLY A 227 11.57 -3.21 18.52
C GLY A 227 10.24 -3.98 18.40
N ASP A 228 9.15 -3.32 17.98
CA ASP A 228 7.84 -3.94 17.81
C ASP A 228 7.67 -4.42 16.36
N GLU A 229 8.17 -5.62 16.08
CA GLU A 229 8.02 -6.24 14.76
C GLU A 229 6.55 -6.40 14.35
N ASN A 230 5.59 -6.42 15.28
CA ASN A 230 4.17 -6.57 14.97
C ASN A 230 3.47 -5.22 14.67
N PHE A 231 4.17 -4.10 14.70
CA PHE A 231 3.61 -2.79 14.35
C PHE A 231 3.12 -2.76 12.89
N THR A 232 1.91 -2.26 12.67
CA THR A 232 1.34 -1.97 11.34
C THR A 232 0.77 -0.56 11.28
N ILE A 233 0.85 0.08 10.11
CA ILE A 233 0.16 1.35 9.86
C ILE A 233 -1.35 1.06 9.68
N PRO A 234 -2.25 1.62 10.51
CA PRO A 234 -3.69 1.49 10.33
C PRO A 234 -4.16 2.33 9.14
N TYR A 235 -5.38 2.09 8.66
CA TYR A 235 -5.99 2.89 7.60
C TYR A 235 -7.17 3.71 8.12
N TRP A 236 -7.44 4.85 7.48
CA TRP A 236 -8.69 5.57 7.64
C TRP A 236 -9.57 5.36 6.41
N ASP A 237 -10.63 4.58 6.61
CA ASP A 237 -11.73 4.45 5.66
C ASP A 237 -12.52 5.77 5.65
N TRP A 238 -12.23 6.62 4.67
CA TRP A 238 -12.87 7.92 4.49
C TRP A 238 -14.15 7.86 3.65
N ARG A 239 -14.58 6.67 3.21
CA ARG A 239 -15.78 6.52 2.37
C ARG A 239 -17.00 7.03 3.12
N ASP A 240 -17.80 7.81 2.42
CA ASP A 240 -19.08 8.35 2.92
C ASP A 240 -18.92 9.26 4.17
N ALA A 241 -17.70 9.70 4.49
CA ALA A 241 -17.44 10.64 5.57
C ALA A 241 -17.97 12.03 5.22
N GLU A 242 -18.74 12.64 6.12
CA GLU A 242 -19.21 14.03 5.96
C GLU A 242 -18.12 15.03 6.37
N ASP A 243 -17.29 14.68 7.34
CA ASP A 243 -16.19 15.50 7.85
C ASP A 243 -14.89 14.70 8.12
N CYS A 244 -13.87 15.37 8.67
CA CYS A 244 -12.64 14.69 9.09
C CYS A 244 -12.81 14.01 10.45
N GLY A 245 -13.37 12.79 10.46
CA GLY A 245 -13.55 12.01 11.69
C GLY A 245 -12.26 11.72 12.50
N VAL A 246 -11.07 11.80 11.87
CA VAL A 246 -9.76 11.67 12.54
C VAL A 246 -9.16 13.00 13.03
N CYS A 247 -9.76 14.15 12.70
CA CYS A 247 -9.24 15.48 13.06
C CYS A 247 -9.74 15.92 14.44
N ASN A 248 -9.38 15.17 15.47
CA ASN A 248 -9.64 15.46 16.87
C ASN A 248 -8.44 14.99 17.73
N ASP A 249 -8.39 15.42 19.00
CA ASP A 249 -7.23 15.19 19.87
C ASP A 249 -7.10 13.76 20.40
N GLU A 250 -8.08 12.88 20.14
CA GLU A 250 -7.97 11.44 20.37
C GLU A 250 -7.22 10.71 19.24
N TYR A 251 -7.19 11.29 18.03
CA TYR A 251 -6.55 10.75 16.84
C TYR A 251 -5.46 11.68 16.30
N MET A 252 -5.69 12.36 15.17
CA MET A 252 -4.65 13.09 14.42
C MET A 252 -4.55 14.59 14.75
N GLY A 253 -5.17 15.01 15.85
CA GLY A 253 -5.21 16.39 16.33
C GLY A 253 -6.41 17.17 15.83
N GLY A 254 -7.06 17.86 16.77
CA GLY A 254 -8.21 18.73 16.53
C GLY A 254 -7.83 20.07 15.91
N ARG A 255 -8.83 20.89 15.58
CA ARG A 255 -8.64 22.28 15.13
C ARG A 255 -8.28 23.18 16.32
N HIS A 256 -7.31 24.07 16.15
CA HIS A 256 -6.91 25.04 17.18
C HIS A 256 -8.06 26.02 17.50
N PRO A 257 -8.40 26.27 18.78
CA PRO A 257 -9.59 27.06 19.15
C PRO A 257 -9.67 28.47 18.55
N THR A 258 -8.52 29.14 18.36
CA THR A 258 -8.45 30.53 17.86
C THR A 258 -7.83 30.69 16.47
N ASN A 259 -7.37 29.60 15.83
CA ASN A 259 -6.73 29.68 14.50
C ASN A 259 -7.09 28.43 13.69
N PRO A 260 -8.09 28.50 12.79
CA PRO A 260 -8.63 27.31 12.12
C PRO A 260 -7.64 26.60 11.18
N ASN A 261 -6.47 27.17 10.92
CA ASN A 261 -5.39 26.62 10.09
C ASN A 261 -4.29 25.90 10.90
N LEU A 262 -4.45 25.75 12.21
CA LEU A 262 -3.50 25.08 13.11
C LEU A 262 -4.17 23.93 13.87
N LEU A 263 -3.34 23.01 14.37
CA LEU A 263 -3.78 21.92 15.24
C LEU A 263 -3.95 22.39 16.69
N SER A 264 -4.89 21.76 17.40
CA SER A 264 -5.16 21.96 18.82
C SER A 264 -3.90 21.71 19.67
N PRO A 265 -3.55 22.58 20.63
CA PRO A 265 -2.37 22.41 21.48
C PRO A 265 -2.40 21.17 22.39
N ALA A 266 -3.55 20.50 22.52
CA ALA A 266 -3.67 19.24 23.24
C ALA A 266 -3.17 18.03 22.42
N SER A 267 -3.01 18.18 21.10
CA SER A 267 -2.43 17.14 20.24
C SER A 267 -0.91 17.20 20.23
N ILE A 268 -0.26 16.04 20.35
CA ILE A 268 1.19 15.89 20.14
C ILE A 268 1.68 16.44 18.79
N PHE A 269 0.82 16.45 17.77
CA PHE A 269 1.15 16.90 16.42
C PHE A 269 1.20 18.43 16.28
N SER A 270 0.69 19.21 17.25
CA SER A 270 0.71 20.67 17.19
C SER A 270 2.11 21.27 17.33
N SER A 271 3.05 20.52 17.93
CA SER A 271 4.46 20.92 18.07
C SER A 271 5.29 20.58 16.83
N TRP A 272 4.82 19.67 15.99
CA TRP A 272 5.55 19.18 14.83
C TRP A 272 5.84 20.30 13.84
N GLN A 273 7.11 20.37 13.43
CA GLN A 273 7.54 21.27 12.38
C GLN A 273 7.56 20.55 11.03
N VAL A 274 7.10 21.25 9.99
CA VAL A 274 7.13 20.76 8.60
C VAL A 274 8.49 21.01 7.96
N ILE A 275 8.81 20.22 6.95
CA ILE A 275 9.96 20.36 6.07
C ILE A 275 9.52 20.28 4.60
N CYS A 276 10.35 20.74 3.68
CA CYS A 276 10.16 20.53 2.24
C CYS A 276 8.86 21.13 1.65
N THR A 277 8.36 22.22 2.25
CA THR A 277 7.11 22.90 1.87
C THR A 277 7.30 24.13 0.99
N ARG A 278 8.55 24.53 0.71
CA ARG A 278 8.87 25.77 0.00
C ARG A 278 9.46 25.52 -1.40
N SER A 279 8.73 24.76 -2.22
CA SER A 279 9.14 24.38 -3.58
C SER A 279 9.70 25.55 -4.41
N GLU A 280 9.00 26.68 -4.46
CA GLU A 280 9.46 27.88 -5.20
C GLU A 280 10.75 28.50 -4.62
N GLU A 281 11.02 28.37 -3.32
CA GLU A 281 12.29 28.81 -2.71
C GLU A 281 13.45 27.89 -3.12
N TYR A 282 13.21 26.58 -3.23
CA TYR A 282 14.21 25.62 -3.69
C TYR A 282 14.48 25.75 -5.20
N ASN A 283 13.41 25.88 -5.99
CA ASN A 283 13.45 26.08 -7.44
C ASN A 283 14.23 27.34 -7.81
N SER A 284 13.94 28.48 -7.17
CA SER A 284 14.63 29.74 -7.43
C SER A 284 16.10 29.73 -7.01
N ARG A 285 16.49 28.85 -6.08
CA ARG A 285 17.90 28.63 -5.68
C ARG A 285 18.59 27.49 -6.41
N GLN A 286 17.87 26.72 -7.23
CA GLN A 286 18.34 25.47 -7.84
C GLN A 286 18.94 24.51 -6.81
N ALA A 287 18.31 24.39 -5.64
CA ALA A 287 18.78 23.59 -4.51
C ALA A 287 17.76 22.51 -4.14
N LEU A 288 18.20 21.49 -3.39
CA LEU A 288 17.29 20.52 -2.77
C LEU A 288 16.75 21.06 -1.44
N CYS A 289 15.59 20.54 -1.01
CA CYS A 289 15.14 20.70 0.37
C CYS A 289 16.22 20.21 1.34
N SER A 290 16.71 21.10 2.19
CA SER A 290 17.69 20.78 3.24
C SER A 290 17.06 20.12 4.47
N ALA A 291 15.74 19.94 4.50
CA ALA A 291 14.91 19.51 5.62
C ALA A 291 15.11 20.31 6.93
N THR A 292 15.39 21.61 6.86
CA THR A 292 15.25 22.50 8.01
C THR A 292 13.77 22.73 8.34
N ASN A 293 13.45 23.02 9.61
CA ASN A 293 12.08 23.32 10.04
C ASN A 293 11.53 24.58 9.36
N GLU A 294 10.32 24.52 8.82
CA GLU A 294 9.72 25.61 8.03
C GLU A 294 8.46 26.23 8.63
N GLY A 295 7.93 25.66 9.71
CA GLY A 295 6.75 26.11 10.45
C GLY A 295 5.92 24.93 10.98
N PRO A 296 4.79 25.18 11.66
CA PRO A 296 3.90 24.12 12.12
C PRO A 296 3.09 23.49 10.98
N ILE A 297 2.56 22.28 11.20
CA ILE A 297 1.55 21.67 10.31
C ILE A 297 0.38 22.65 10.13
N ARG A 298 -0.05 22.82 8.88
CA ARG A 298 -1.27 23.56 8.53
C ARG A 298 -2.36 22.58 8.17
N ARG A 299 -3.55 22.73 8.75
CA ARG A 299 -4.72 21.90 8.42
C ARG A 299 -5.99 22.69 8.68
N ASN A 300 -6.89 22.76 7.70
CA ASN A 300 -8.20 23.40 7.84
C ASN A 300 -9.28 22.61 7.09
N PRO A 301 -9.63 21.39 7.55
CA PRO A 301 -10.46 20.48 6.79
C PRO A 301 -11.84 21.06 6.48
N GLY A 302 -12.30 20.84 5.26
CA GLY A 302 -13.60 21.32 4.77
C GLY A 302 -13.63 22.77 4.30
N ASN A 303 -12.58 23.57 4.55
CA ASN A 303 -12.42 24.93 3.99
C ASN A 303 -11.71 24.92 2.62
N ASN A 304 -11.75 23.80 1.92
CA ASN A 304 -11.14 23.62 0.60
C ASN A 304 -11.94 24.29 -0.52
N ASP A 305 -11.32 24.45 -1.69
CA ASP A 305 -12.02 24.84 -2.91
C ASP A 305 -13.06 23.77 -3.30
N LYS A 306 -14.34 24.14 -3.16
CA LYS A 306 -15.50 23.28 -3.46
C LYS A 306 -15.77 23.12 -4.96
N SER A 307 -15.21 23.97 -5.82
CA SER A 307 -15.32 23.80 -7.27
C SER A 307 -14.46 22.63 -7.75
N ARG A 308 -13.24 22.51 -7.18
CA ARG A 308 -12.30 21.41 -7.43
C ARG A 308 -12.67 20.12 -6.71
N THR A 309 -13.05 20.21 -5.43
CA THR A 309 -13.45 19.05 -4.61
C THR A 309 -14.73 19.37 -3.83
N PRO A 310 -15.93 19.06 -4.39
CA PRO A 310 -17.21 19.46 -3.79
C PRO A 310 -17.55 18.68 -2.52
N ARG A 311 -17.15 17.40 -2.43
CA ARG A 311 -17.40 16.50 -1.31
C ARG A 311 -16.24 15.51 -1.11
N LEU A 312 -16.19 14.88 0.06
CA LEU A 312 -15.40 13.67 0.26
C LEU A 312 -15.96 12.50 -0.59
N PRO A 313 -15.14 11.49 -0.90
CA PRO A 313 -15.56 10.44 -1.83
C PRO A 313 -16.44 9.38 -1.13
N SER A 314 -17.35 8.78 -1.89
CA SER A 314 -18.35 7.83 -1.41
C SER A 314 -17.96 6.39 -1.65
N SER A 315 -18.64 5.44 -1.01
CA SER A 315 -18.53 4.02 -1.36
C SER A 315 -18.90 3.76 -2.82
N ALA A 316 -19.83 4.51 -3.41
CA ALA A 316 -20.20 4.37 -4.81
C ALA A 316 -19.07 4.78 -5.76
N ASP A 317 -18.33 5.86 -5.45
CA ASP A 317 -17.16 6.30 -6.22
C ASP A 317 -16.05 5.22 -6.20
N VAL A 318 -15.85 4.59 -5.04
CA VAL A 318 -14.88 3.49 -4.86
C VAL A 318 -15.33 2.23 -5.59
N GLU A 319 -16.61 1.83 -5.55
CA GLU A 319 -17.09 0.67 -6.32
C GLU A 319 -16.98 0.87 -7.82
N PHE A 320 -17.31 2.06 -8.33
CA PHE A 320 -17.14 2.39 -9.76
C PHE A 320 -15.66 2.29 -10.16
N CYS A 321 -14.77 2.92 -9.40
CA CYS A 321 -13.32 2.84 -9.63
C CYS A 321 -12.85 1.38 -9.67
N LEU A 322 -13.25 0.56 -8.70
CA LEU A 322 -12.94 -0.87 -8.63
C LEU A 322 -13.57 -1.72 -9.75
N ALA A 323 -14.55 -1.21 -10.50
CA ALA A 323 -15.13 -1.91 -11.65
C ALA A 323 -14.28 -1.79 -12.93
N LEU A 324 -13.39 -0.79 -13.00
CA LEU A 324 -12.48 -0.60 -14.13
C LEU A 324 -11.49 -1.77 -14.22
N THR A 325 -11.43 -2.45 -15.37
CA THR A 325 -10.58 -3.62 -15.59
C THR A 325 -9.16 -3.27 -16.08
N GLN A 326 -8.99 -2.09 -16.68
CA GLN A 326 -7.69 -1.62 -17.14
C GLN A 326 -6.95 -0.94 -15.98
N TYR A 327 -5.78 -1.46 -15.62
CA TYR A 327 -4.91 -0.80 -14.65
C TYR A 327 -4.57 0.63 -15.09
N GLU A 328 -4.18 0.75 -16.35
CA GLU A 328 -3.76 1.96 -17.03
C GLU A 328 -4.24 1.97 -18.48
N SER A 329 -4.32 3.15 -19.08
CA SER A 329 -4.74 3.34 -20.47
C SER A 329 -4.06 4.55 -21.13
N GLY A 330 -4.17 4.65 -22.45
CA GLY A 330 -3.89 5.88 -23.21
C GLY A 330 -2.48 6.44 -23.03
N SER A 331 -2.42 7.70 -22.59
CA SER A 331 -1.17 8.45 -22.33
C SER A 331 -0.36 7.94 -21.14
N MET A 332 -0.96 7.12 -20.28
CA MET A 332 -0.37 6.67 -19.01
C MET A 332 0.03 7.82 -18.09
N ASP A 333 -0.68 8.96 -18.15
CA ASP A 333 -0.45 10.12 -17.27
C ASP A 333 -1.78 10.59 -16.63
N LYS A 334 -1.78 11.78 -16.00
CA LYS A 334 -2.97 12.42 -15.40
C LYS A 334 -4.15 12.60 -16.35
N THR A 335 -3.94 12.51 -17.68
CA THR A 335 -4.99 12.66 -18.71
C THR A 335 -5.60 11.32 -19.17
N ALA A 336 -5.16 10.17 -18.63
CA ALA A 336 -5.64 8.85 -19.02
C ALA A 336 -7.13 8.61 -18.68
N ASN A 337 -7.92 8.25 -19.70
CA ASN A 337 -9.35 7.92 -19.58
C ASN A 337 -9.57 6.40 -19.43
N TYR A 338 -10.51 5.98 -18.60
CA TYR A 338 -10.81 4.55 -18.30
C TYR A 338 -9.68 3.78 -17.60
N SER A 339 -8.70 4.51 -17.03
CA SER A 339 -7.61 3.98 -16.21
C SER A 339 -8.05 3.83 -14.76
N PHE A 340 -7.89 2.64 -14.17
CA PHE A 340 -8.11 2.41 -12.74
C PHE A 340 -7.17 3.28 -11.89
N ARG A 341 -5.87 3.29 -12.20
CA ARG A 341 -4.86 4.09 -11.48
C ARG A 341 -5.24 5.57 -11.50
N ASN A 342 -5.52 6.13 -12.68
CA ASN A 342 -5.81 7.57 -12.81
C ASN A 342 -7.15 7.97 -12.14
N THR A 343 -8.12 7.04 -12.11
CA THR A 343 -9.38 7.24 -11.39
C THR A 343 -9.16 7.20 -9.87
N LEU A 344 -8.44 6.19 -9.35
CA LEU A 344 -8.19 6.05 -7.91
C LEU A 344 -7.35 7.21 -7.36
N GLU A 345 -6.30 7.59 -8.09
CA GLU A 345 -5.45 8.74 -7.78
C GLU A 345 -6.25 10.04 -7.72
N GLY A 346 -7.26 10.17 -8.58
CA GLY A 346 -8.27 11.21 -8.47
C GLY A 346 -8.20 12.32 -9.52
N PHE A 347 -7.60 12.04 -10.68
CA PHE A 347 -7.62 12.93 -11.84
C PHE A 347 -8.78 12.63 -12.80
N ALA A 348 -9.34 11.42 -12.76
CA ALA A 348 -10.54 11.05 -13.51
C ALA A 348 -11.81 11.06 -12.63
N ASN A 349 -12.94 11.36 -13.28
CA ASN A 349 -14.25 11.38 -12.65
C ASN A 349 -14.69 9.94 -12.30
N PRO A 350 -15.02 9.62 -11.02
CA PRO A 350 -15.37 8.26 -10.60
C PRO A 350 -16.84 7.90 -10.86
N GLN A 351 -17.44 8.46 -11.91
CA GLN A 351 -18.71 8.01 -12.49
C GLN A 351 -18.62 7.79 -14.02
N THR A 352 -17.59 8.33 -14.69
CA THR A 352 -17.36 8.18 -16.14
C THR A 352 -15.97 7.64 -16.50
N ALA A 353 -15.03 7.65 -15.55
CA ALA A 353 -13.60 7.42 -15.72
C ALA A 353 -12.91 8.36 -16.74
N ILE A 354 -13.49 9.53 -17.03
CA ILE A 354 -12.90 10.53 -17.91
C ILE A 354 -12.06 11.51 -17.07
N ALA A 355 -10.82 11.76 -17.50
CA ALA A 355 -9.90 12.72 -16.89
C ALA A 355 -10.48 14.15 -16.94
N ASN A 356 -10.42 14.86 -15.80
CA ASN A 356 -10.94 16.21 -15.68
C ASN A 356 -9.95 17.07 -14.85
N PRO A 357 -9.09 17.90 -15.50
CA PRO A 357 -8.08 18.69 -14.80
C PRO A 357 -8.66 19.76 -13.86
N SER A 358 -9.95 20.09 -14.00
CA SER A 358 -10.65 21.04 -13.12
C SER A 358 -11.20 20.40 -11.85
N GLN A 359 -11.11 19.08 -11.68
CA GLN A 359 -11.63 18.36 -10.51
C GLN A 359 -10.55 17.52 -9.83
N SER A 360 -10.80 17.19 -8.56
CA SER A 360 -9.96 16.29 -7.78
C SER A 360 -10.85 15.40 -6.92
N THR A 361 -10.77 14.09 -7.18
CA THR A 361 -11.67 13.04 -6.69
C THR A 361 -10.88 12.02 -5.86
N LEU A 362 -11.53 11.02 -5.26
CA LEU A 362 -10.92 9.89 -4.54
C LEU A 362 -9.68 10.26 -3.67
N HIS A 363 -8.46 9.84 -4.02
CA HIS A 363 -7.23 10.20 -3.28
C HIS A 363 -6.99 11.73 -3.27
N ASN A 364 -6.89 12.36 -4.45
CA ASN A 364 -6.67 13.80 -4.58
C ASN A 364 -7.73 14.63 -3.83
N ALA A 365 -8.98 14.16 -3.76
CA ALA A 365 -10.03 14.84 -3.00
C ALA A 365 -9.69 14.97 -1.51
N LEU A 366 -9.12 13.94 -0.87
CA LEU A 366 -8.78 14.05 0.56
C LEU A 366 -7.62 15.03 0.78
N HIS A 367 -6.59 14.96 -0.06
CA HIS A 367 -5.46 15.89 -0.02
C HIS A 367 -5.92 17.36 -0.13
N ILE A 368 -6.81 17.66 -1.08
CA ILE A 368 -7.37 19.01 -1.26
C ILE A 368 -8.34 19.37 -0.12
N TYR A 369 -9.18 18.44 0.35
CA TYR A 369 -10.15 18.67 1.42
C TYR A 369 -9.51 19.15 2.74
N MET A 370 -8.30 18.66 3.06
CA MET A 370 -7.56 19.03 4.27
C MET A 370 -7.10 20.49 4.32
N ASN A 371 -7.04 21.16 3.16
CA ASN A 371 -6.69 22.57 2.99
C ASN A 371 -5.52 23.03 3.87
N GLY A 372 -4.32 22.55 3.56
CA GLY A 372 -3.13 22.80 4.38
C GLY A 372 -1.90 22.05 3.86
N SER A 373 -1.08 21.53 4.77
CA SER A 373 0.14 20.75 4.46
C SER A 373 -0.17 19.56 3.56
N MET A 374 -1.22 18.78 3.85
CA MET A 374 -1.73 17.69 3.00
C MET A 374 -2.03 18.10 1.55
N SER A 375 -2.35 19.37 1.29
CA SER A 375 -2.78 19.86 -0.03
C SER A 375 -1.61 20.28 -0.94
N GLN A 376 -0.37 20.20 -0.45
CA GLN A 376 0.85 20.46 -1.22
C GLN A 376 1.49 19.11 -1.52
N VAL A 377 1.62 18.70 -2.79
CA VAL A 377 2.13 17.36 -3.16
C VAL A 377 3.45 17.06 -2.44
N GLN A 378 4.47 17.90 -2.65
CA GLN A 378 5.80 17.71 -2.07
C GLN A 378 5.83 17.78 -0.54
N GLY A 379 4.90 18.51 0.08
CA GLY A 379 4.83 18.74 1.52
C GLY A 379 3.82 17.84 2.27
N SER A 380 3.03 17.04 1.57
CA SER A 380 1.83 16.38 2.11
C SER A 380 2.14 15.40 3.25
N ALA A 381 3.19 14.60 3.10
CA ALA A 381 3.63 13.61 4.08
C ALA A 381 4.02 14.18 5.47
N ASN A 382 4.23 15.50 5.60
CA ASN A 382 4.45 16.15 6.90
C ASN A 382 3.26 15.97 7.87
N ASP A 383 2.05 15.81 7.32
CA ASP A 383 0.84 15.62 8.10
C ASP A 383 0.62 14.11 8.36
N PRO A 384 0.46 13.67 9.63
CA PRO A 384 0.27 12.25 9.96
C PRO A 384 -1.03 11.64 9.41
N ILE A 385 -1.97 12.45 8.89
CA ILE A 385 -3.11 11.92 8.13
C ILE A 385 -2.65 11.23 6.83
N PHE A 386 -1.50 11.62 6.26
CA PHE A 386 -0.94 11.00 5.05
C PHE A 386 -0.84 9.47 5.17
N VAL A 387 -0.21 8.96 6.24
CA VAL A 387 0.08 7.52 6.34
C VAL A 387 -1.20 6.67 6.44
N ILE A 388 -2.22 7.16 7.15
CA ILE A 388 -3.52 6.47 7.27
C ILE A 388 -4.39 6.65 6.02
N HIS A 389 -4.20 7.72 5.26
CA HIS A 389 -4.84 7.93 3.96
C HIS A 389 -4.31 6.96 2.91
N HIS A 390 -2.99 6.95 2.70
CA HIS A 390 -2.38 6.08 1.70
C HIS A 390 -2.51 4.59 2.06
N ALA A 391 -2.58 4.23 3.34
CA ALA A 391 -2.92 2.86 3.75
C ALA A 391 -4.33 2.44 3.29
N PHE A 392 -5.29 3.38 3.18
CA PHE A 392 -6.61 3.09 2.61
C PHE A 392 -6.62 3.10 1.08
N VAL A 393 -5.85 3.99 0.44
CA VAL A 393 -5.66 3.94 -1.03
C VAL A 393 -5.04 2.61 -1.45
N ASP A 394 -4.06 2.12 -0.69
CA ASP A 394 -3.43 0.81 -0.89
C ASP A 394 -4.40 -0.36 -0.64
N SER A 395 -5.37 -0.24 0.27
CA SER A 395 -6.40 -1.26 0.47
C SER A 395 -7.42 -1.29 -0.69
N ILE A 396 -7.71 -0.15 -1.32
CA ILE A 396 -8.48 -0.12 -2.57
C ILE A 396 -7.68 -0.77 -3.71
N PHE A 397 -6.37 -0.49 -3.83
CA PHE A 397 -5.51 -1.17 -4.81
C PHE A 397 -5.46 -2.69 -4.58
N GLU A 398 -5.33 -3.14 -3.33
CA GLU A 398 -5.38 -4.56 -2.99
C GLU A 398 -6.73 -5.20 -3.38
N ARG A 399 -7.83 -4.51 -3.13
CA ARG A 399 -9.17 -4.98 -3.52
C ARG A 399 -9.34 -5.07 -5.04
N TRP A 400 -8.71 -4.18 -5.80
CA TRP A 400 -8.67 -4.25 -7.26
C TRP A 400 -7.86 -5.46 -7.75
N LEU A 401 -6.67 -5.69 -7.19
CA LEU A 401 -5.83 -6.87 -7.50
C LEU A 401 -6.58 -8.19 -7.22
N ARG A 402 -7.28 -8.30 -6.09
CA ARG A 402 -8.10 -9.49 -5.75
C ARG A 402 -9.27 -9.70 -6.72
N ARG A 403 -9.93 -8.61 -7.13
CA ARG A 403 -11.11 -8.62 -8.00
C ARG A 403 -10.76 -9.03 -9.44
N HIS A 404 -9.69 -8.47 -10.00
CA HIS A 404 -9.35 -8.65 -11.42
C HIS A 404 -8.25 -9.67 -11.68
N ARG A 405 -7.42 -10.00 -10.69
CA ARG A 405 -6.29 -10.95 -10.77
C ARG A 405 -5.44 -10.73 -12.04
N PRO A 406 -4.96 -9.49 -12.28
CA PRO A 406 -4.22 -9.15 -13.49
C PRO A 406 -2.90 -9.92 -13.58
N MET A 407 -2.45 -10.19 -14.80
CA MET A 407 -1.07 -10.61 -15.04
C MET A 407 -0.11 -9.42 -14.89
N LEU A 408 1.17 -9.68 -14.62
CA LEU A 408 2.20 -8.64 -14.44
C LEU A 408 2.43 -7.82 -15.73
N GLU A 409 2.07 -8.38 -16.89
CA GLU A 409 2.10 -7.75 -18.22
C GLU A 409 1.05 -6.63 -18.38
N VAL A 410 0.05 -6.56 -17.49
CA VAL A 410 -0.92 -5.44 -17.46
C VAL A 410 -0.26 -4.16 -16.95
N TYR A 411 0.82 -4.27 -16.16
CA TYR A 411 1.63 -3.12 -15.77
C TYR A 411 2.56 -2.72 -16.94
N PRO A 412 2.58 -1.44 -17.37
CA PRO A 412 3.28 -1.03 -18.59
C PRO A 412 4.80 -1.24 -18.51
N ALA A 413 5.33 -2.03 -19.43
CA ALA A 413 6.77 -2.32 -19.54
C ALA A 413 7.57 -1.19 -20.19
N ALA A 414 6.93 -0.32 -20.97
CA ALA A 414 7.53 0.73 -21.78
C ALA A 414 6.56 1.89 -22.03
N ASN A 415 7.09 3.05 -22.44
CA ASN A 415 6.40 4.29 -22.82
C ASN A 415 5.58 4.98 -21.72
N ALA A 416 5.65 4.54 -20.46
CA ALA A 416 5.11 5.31 -19.34
C ALA A 416 5.99 6.56 -19.08
N PRO A 417 5.46 7.59 -18.40
CA PRO A 417 6.25 8.71 -17.89
C PRO A 417 7.51 8.26 -17.14
N ILE A 418 8.55 9.10 -17.14
CA ILE A 418 9.88 8.75 -16.62
C ILE A 418 9.82 8.19 -15.19
N GLY A 419 10.44 7.02 -14.98
CA GLY A 419 10.43 6.33 -13.68
C GLY A 419 9.27 5.36 -13.46
N HIS A 420 8.22 5.37 -14.29
CA HIS A 420 7.01 4.56 -14.09
C HIS A 420 6.94 3.27 -14.92
N ASN A 421 7.89 2.98 -15.81
CA ASN A 421 7.91 1.67 -16.50
C ASN A 421 8.12 0.54 -15.48
N ARG A 422 7.62 -0.66 -15.80
CA ARG A 422 7.62 -1.84 -14.91
C ARG A 422 8.98 -2.14 -14.27
N GLU A 423 10.03 -2.02 -15.08
CA GLU A 423 11.40 -2.33 -14.70
C GLU A 423 12.20 -1.11 -14.22
N ASN A 424 11.64 0.10 -14.20
CA ASN A 424 12.31 1.23 -13.55
C ASN A 424 12.38 1.00 -12.03
N TYR A 425 13.47 1.45 -11.42
CA TYR A 425 13.61 1.49 -9.97
C TYR A 425 12.89 2.73 -9.41
N MET A 426 12.17 2.54 -8.30
CA MET A 426 11.37 3.58 -7.65
C MET A 426 12.26 4.59 -6.93
N VAL A 427 12.15 5.86 -7.34
CA VAL A 427 12.94 6.98 -6.80
C VAL A 427 12.39 7.43 -5.45
N PRO A 428 13.20 7.72 -4.42
CA PRO A 428 14.65 7.55 -4.30
C PRO A 428 15.03 6.36 -3.42
N PHE A 429 14.35 5.22 -3.53
CA PHE A 429 14.58 4.12 -2.59
C PHE A 429 15.92 3.42 -2.81
N ILE A 430 16.62 3.14 -1.71
CA ILE A 430 17.79 2.26 -1.62
C ILE A 430 17.58 1.36 -0.39
N PRO A 431 17.74 0.03 -0.46
CA PRO A 431 18.06 -0.76 -1.66
C PRO A 431 17.01 -0.62 -2.75
N LEU A 432 17.35 -1.07 -3.96
CA LEU A 432 16.56 -0.78 -5.15
C LEU A 432 15.34 -1.69 -5.25
N TYR A 433 14.21 -1.11 -5.67
CA TYR A 433 12.93 -1.77 -5.84
C TYR A 433 12.33 -1.37 -7.18
N ARG A 434 11.79 -2.32 -7.97
CA ARG A 434 11.14 -2.00 -9.25
C ARG A 434 9.63 -1.86 -9.08
N ASN A 435 8.97 -1.05 -9.93
CA ASN A 435 7.51 -0.88 -9.89
C ASN A 435 6.77 -2.24 -9.97
N GLY A 436 7.20 -3.12 -10.87
CA GLY A 436 6.61 -4.46 -11.03
C GLY A 436 6.74 -5.38 -9.81
N GLU A 437 7.72 -5.14 -8.93
CA GLU A 437 7.91 -5.93 -7.70
C GLU A 437 6.85 -5.65 -6.64
N PHE A 438 6.05 -4.58 -6.78
CA PHE A 438 4.99 -4.19 -5.85
C PHE A 438 3.59 -4.23 -6.50
N PHE A 439 3.52 -4.55 -7.80
CA PHE A 439 2.30 -4.89 -8.51
C PHE A 439 1.88 -6.35 -8.27
N LYS A 440 1.67 -6.72 -6.99
CA LYS A 440 1.26 -8.07 -6.55
C LYS A 440 0.35 -7.99 -5.31
N PRO A 441 -0.41 -9.05 -4.97
CA PRO A 441 -1.23 -9.10 -3.75
C PRO A 441 -0.44 -8.82 -2.46
N SER A 442 -1.04 -8.07 -1.53
CA SER A 442 -0.43 -7.65 -0.27
C SER A 442 0.07 -8.82 0.58
N ARG A 443 -0.61 -9.97 0.52
CA ARG A 443 -0.23 -11.18 1.27
C ARG A 443 1.14 -11.72 0.85
N GLU A 444 1.55 -11.54 -0.41
CA GLU A 444 2.89 -11.90 -0.89
C GLU A 444 3.97 -10.91 -0.41
N LEU A 445 3.56 -9.75 0.11
CA LEU A 445 4.38 -8.75 0.78
C LEU A 445 4.23 -8.82 2.31
N GLY A 446 3.58 -9.84 2.86
CA GLY A 446 3.51 -10.05 4.31
C GLY A 446 2.50 -9.21 5.06
N TYR A 447 1.47 -8.66 4.40
CA TYR A 447 0.41 -7.95 5.08
C TYR A 447 -0.97 -8.15 4.42
N ASP A 448 -2.02 -7.85 5.17
CA ASP A 448 -3.41 -7.85 4.69
C ASP A 448 -4.22 -6.74 5.40
N TYR A 449 -5.42 -6.47 4.91
CA TYR A 449 -6.39 -5.55 5.50
C TYR A 449 -7.52 -6.34 6.16
N GLU A 450 -7.83 -6.05 7.42
CA GLU A 450 -8.82 -6.78 8.24
C GLU A 450 -10.15 -6.99 7.51
N TYR A 451 -10.69 -5.95 6.88
CA TYR A 451 -11.96 -6.00 6.13
C TYR A 451 -11.90 -6.71 4.76
N LEU A 452 -10.70 -7.03 4.25
CA LEU A 452 -10.49 -7.79 3.02
C LEU A 452 -10.13 -9.25 3.26
N GLN A 453 -9.90 -9.64 4.51
CA GLN A 453 -9.67 -11.04 4.85
C GLN A 453 -10.93 -11.83 4.51
N GLU A 454 -10.83 -12.68 3.49
CA GLU A 454 -11.80 -13.75 3.31
C GLU A 454 -11.85 -14.53 4.63
N PRO A 455 -13.05 -14.78 5.20
CA PRO A 455 -13.15 -15.61 6.39
C PRO A 455 -12.42 -16.91 6.08
N ALA A 456 -11.51 -17.32 6.97
CA ALA A 456 -10.67 -18.49 6.77
C ALA A 456 -11.58 -19.63 6.33
N LEU A 457 -11.39 -20.10 5.09
CA LEU A 457 -12.24 -21.12 4.49
C LEU A 457 -12.24 -22.29 5.46
N GLU A 458 -13.37 -22.51 6.14
CA GLU A 458 -13.49 -23.52 7.19
C GLU A 458 -12.83 -24.78 6.68
N SER A 459 -11.86 -25.32 7.43
CA SER A 459 -11.04 -26.39 6.87
C SER A 459 -11.98 -27.52 6.46
N PHE A 460 -11.62 -28.31 5.45
CA PHE A 460 -12.50 -29.39 5.02
C PHE A 460 -12.82 -30.35 6.18
N GLN A 461 -11.99 -30.37 7.24
CA GLN A 461 -12.25 -31.02 8.52
C GLN A 461 -13.28 -30.31 9.40
N ASP A 462 -13.29 -28.97 9.49
CA ASP A 462 -14.30 -28.20 10.25
C ASP A 462 -15.70 -28.35 9.61
N ILE A 463 -15.76 -28.29 8.28
CA ILE A 463 -16.97 -28.60 7.52
C ILE A 463 -17.38 -30.06 7.76
N LEU A 464 -16.45 -31.03 7.68
CA LEU A 464 -16.78 -32.44 7.95
C LEU A 464 -17.28 -32.63 9.39
N THR A 465 -16.69 -31.95 10.37
CA THR A 465 -17.09 -32.11 11.78
C THR A 465 -18.45 -31.49 12.07
N SER A 466 -18.79 -30.33 11.51
CA SER A 466 -20.14 -29.76 11.65
C SER A 466 -21.21 -30.64 11.01
N TYR A 467 -20.96 -31.17 9.80
CA TYR A 467 -21.83 -32.16 9.15
C TYR A 467 -21.93 -33.48 9.93
N LEU A 468 -20.81 -34.02 10.44
CA LEU A 468 -20.80 -35.25 11.27
C LEU A 468 -21.53 -35.05 12.61
N GLN A 469 -21.45 -33.86 13.19
CA GLN A 469 -22.10 -33.52 14.46
C GLN A 469 -23.61 -33.34 14.28
N GLN A 470 -24.06 -32.71 13.19
CA GLN A 470 -25.47 -32.71 12.78
C GLN A 470 -25.96 -34.13 12.47
N ALA A 471 -25.22 -34.90 11.67
CA ALA A 471 -25.57 -36.28 11.36
C ALA A 471 -25.73 -37.12 12.64
N ARG A 472 -24.84 -36.97 13.62
CA ARG A 472 -24.91 -37.64 14.93
C ARG A 472 -26.13 -37.23 15.75
N GLN A 473 -26.57 -35.96 15.69
CA GLN A 473 -27.79 -35.49 16.38
C GLN A 473 -29.06 -36.08 15.75
N ILE A 474 -29.10 -36.19 14.41
CA ILE A 474 -30.29 -36.66 13.68
C ILE A 474 -30.33 -38.20 13.58
N TRP A 475 -29.19 -38.89 13.72
CA TRP A 475 -29.07 -40.35 13.60
C TRP A 475 -30.03 -41.13 14.51
N ALA A 476 -30.18 -40.71 15.77
CA ALA A 476 -31.09 -41.35 16.71
C ALA A 476 -32.56 -41.25 16.25
N TRP A 477 -32.95 -40.13 15.63
CA TRP A 477 -34.29 -39.92 15.07
C TRP A 477 -34.51 -40.75 13.80
N LEU A 478 -33.51 -40.86 12.92
CA LEU A 478 -33.59 -41.68 11.71
C LEU A 478 -33.72 -43.18 12.06
N VAL A 479 -32.92 -43.67 13.01
CA VAL A 479 -33.03 -45.05 13.53
C VAL A 479 -34.37 -45.27 14.22
N GLY A 480 -34.83 -44.31 15.05
CA GLY A 480 -36.15 -44.38 15.69
C GLY A 480 -37.30 -44.45 14.69
N ALA A 481 -37.27 -43.61 13.65
CA ALA A 481 -38.26 -43.60 12.57
C ALA A 481 -38.23 -44.90 11.75
N ALA A 482 -37.05 -45.46 11.46
CA ALA A 482 -36.91 -46.73 10.75
C ALA A 482 -37.47 -47.91 11.58
N VAL A 483 -37.16 -47.96 12.88
CA VAL A 483 -37.70 -48.98 13.80
C VAL A 483 -39.23 -48.85 13.92
N PHE A 484 -39.74 -47.64 14.10
CA PHE A 484 -41.19 -47.38 14.19
C PHE A 484 -41.91 -47.75 12.88
N GLY A 485 -41.37 -47.35 11.72
CA GLY A 485 -41.88 -47.74 10.41
C GLY A 485 -41.88 -49.26 10.20
N GLY A 486 -40.83 -49.94 10.66
CA GLY A 486 -40.75 -51.40 10.67
C GLY A 486 -41.84 -52.06 11.53
N ILE A 487 -42.05 -51.55 12.75
CA ILE A 487 -43.10 -52.03 13.66
C ILE A 487 -44.50 -51.80 13.07
N VAL A 488 -44.77 -50.61 12.53
CA VAL A 488 -46.05 -50.29 11.88
C VAL A 488 -46.28 -51.18 10.66
N THR A 489 -45.26 -51.42 9.84
CA THR A 489 -45.34 -52.32 8.67
C THR A 489 -45.59 -53.77 9.10
N ALA A 490 -44.95 -54.24 10.16
CA ALA A 490 -45.17 -55.57 10.74
C ALA A 490 -46.59 -55.72 11.33
N ALA A 491 -47.10 -54.69 12.02
CA ALA A 491 -48.46 -54.65 12.55
C ALA A 491 -49.50 -54.65 11.42
N LEU A 492 -49.32 -53.84 10.38
CA LEU A 492 -50.20 -53.80 9.21
C LEU A 492 -50.18 -55.10 8.39
N THR A 493 -49.01 -55.75 8.23
CA THR A 493 -48.93 -57.08 7.60
C THR A 493 -49.53 -58.18 8.48
N GLY A 494 -49.43 -58.07 9.81
CA GLY A 494 -50.15 -58.93 10.76
C GLY A 494 -51.66 -58.78 10.66
N LEU A 495 -52.16 -57.54 10.69
CA LEU A 495 -53.60 -57.21 10.58
C LEU A 495 -54.17 -57.62 9.22
N THR A 496 -53.48 -57.38 8.12
CA THR A 496 -53.94 -57.81 6.78
C THR A 496 -53.94 -59.33 6.63
N LYS A 497 -52.98 -60.06 7.20
CA LYS A 497 -53.03 -61.54 7.29
C LYS A 497 -54.19 -62.03 8.16
N ALA A 498 -54.44 -61.39 9.31
CA ALA A 498 -55.58 -61.72 10.18
C ALA A 498 -56.93 -61.46 9.49
N CYS A 499 -57.09 -60.33 8.80
CA CYS A 499 -58.29 -59.99 8.03
C CYS A 499 -58.49 -60.93 6.83
N ARG A 500 -57.43 -61.33 6.12
CA ARG A 500 -57.53 -62.38 5.07
C ARG A 500 -57.97 -63.73 5.64
N LYS A 501 -57.55 -64.09 6.86
CA LYS A 501 -58.01 -65.30 7.55
C LYS A 501 -59.47 -65.21 8.05
N LYS A 502 -60.08 -64.02 8.04
CA LYS A 502 -61.46 -63.75 8.53
C LYS A 502 -62.47 -63.41 7.42
N LYS A 503 -62.03 -63.27 6.15
CA LYS A 503 -62.88 -62.99 4.97
C LYS A 503 -63.09 -64.22 4.07
N GLY A 504 -63.19 -65.40 4.67
CA GLY A 504 -63.74 -66.60 4.02
C GLY A 504 -65.21 -66.79 4.40
N GLY A 505 -66.11 -66.00 3.81
CA GLY A 505 -67.55 -66.07 4.10
C GLY A 505 -68.41 -65.08 3.31
N THR A 506 -69.23 -65.64 2.41
CA THR A 506 -70.52 -65.14 1.85
C THR A 506 -70.63 -63.75 1.17
N SER A 507 -70.94 -63.78 -0.13
CA SER A 507 -72.12 -63.19 -0.85
C SER A 507 -72.85 -61.94 -0.29
N SER A 508 -73.45 -61.06 -1.09
CA SER A 508 -73.54 -60.90 -2.58
C SER A 508 -74.21 -59.55 -2.94
N GLU A 509 -74.07 -59.09 -4.20
CA GLU A 509 -75.00 -58.18 -4.94
C GLU A 509 -75.17 -56.72 -4.43
N ILE A 510 -75.05 -55.65 -5.24
CA ILE A 510 -75.92 -55.21 -6.36
C ILE A 510 -75.16 -54.19 -7.24
N GLN A 511 -75.54 -54.06 -8.52
CA GLN A 511 -75.02 -53.09 -9.50
C GLN A 511 -76.18 -52.33 -10.18
N PRO A 512 -76.01 -51.03 -10.54
CA PRO A 512 -76.35 -50.56 -11.91
C PRO A 512 -75.27 -49.60 -12.49
N LEU A 513 -74.84 -49.73 -13.76
CA LEU A 513 -75.38 -49.09 -14.98
C LEU A 513 -75.39 -47.54 -14.90
N LEU A 514 -74.39 -46.82 -15.45
CA LEU A 514 -74.12 -46.49 -16.88
C LEU A 514 -75.10 -45.47 -17.51
N ILE A 515 -74.56 -44.30 -17.91
CA ILE A 515 -74.95 -43.53 -19.11
C ILE A 515 -73.67 -42.94 -19.73
N GLU A 516 -73.50 -43.11 -21.04
CA GLU A 516 -72.43 -42.53 -21.86
C GLU A 516 -72.91 -41.25 -22.57
N SER A 517 -71.97 -40.41 -23.02
CA SER A 517 -72.15 -39.60 -24.22
C SER A 517 -70.80 -39.31 -24.89
N GLU A 518 -70.68 -39.72 -26.14
CA GLU A 518 -69.47 -39.74 -26.97
C GLU A 518 -68.90 -38.34 -27.34
N ASP A 519 -67.58 -38.32 -27.52
CA ASP A 519 -66.78 -37.78 -28.63
C ASP A 519 -67.07 -36.39 -29.27
N TYR A 520 -65.99 -35.61 -29.48
CA TYR A 520 -65.31 -35.58 -30.80
C TYR A 520 -64.01 -34.72 -30.85
N ASN A 521 -63.12 -35.11 -31.77
CA ASN A 521 -62.00 -34.34 -32.37
C ASN A 521 -60.70 -34.06 -31.59
N ASN A 522 -59.75 -34.98 -31.79
CA ASN A 522 -58.39 -34.68 -32.25
C ASN A 522 -58.29 -33.47 -33.21
N MET A 523 -57.23 -32.65 -33.07
CA MET A 523 -56.17 -32.62 -34.09
C MET A 523 -54.88 -31.92 -33.61
N THR A 524 -53.77 -32.61 -33.85
CA THR A 524 -52.38 -32.15 -33.76
C THR A 524 -52.04 -31.02 -34.73
N TYR A 525 -51.08 -30.16 -34.38
CA TYR A 525 -49.98 -29.80 -35.30
C TYR A 525 -48.72 -29.37 -34.53
N GLN A 526 -47.56 -29.84 -34.98
CA GLN A 526 -46.22 -29.29 -34.67
C GLN A 526 -46.06 -27.97 -35.49
N SER A 527 -45.00 -27.14 -35.44
CA SER A 527 -43.58 -27.38 -35.17
C SER A 527 -42.83 -26.06 -34.96
N ASN A 528 -41.70 -26.15 -34.25
CA ASN A 528 -40.48 -25.33 -34.29
C ASN A 528 -40.44 -24.05 -35.16
N PHE A 529 -40.05 -22.95 -34.54
CA PHE A 529 -38.75 -22.30 -34.83
C PHE A 529 -38.07 -21.92 -33.51
#